data_AF-A0A514LIE0-F1
#
_entry.id   AF-A0A514LIE0-F1
#
_cell.length_a   1.000
_cell.length_b   1.000
_cell.length_c   1.000
_cell.angle_alpha   90.00
_cell.angle_beta   90.00
_cell.angle_gamma   90.00
#
_symmetry.space_group_name_H-M   'P 1'
#
loop_
_entity.id
_entity.type
_entity.pdbx_description
1 polymer ?
#
loop_
_entity_poly.entity_id
_entity_poly.type
_entity_poly.pdbx_seq_one_letter_code
_entity_poly.pdbx_strand_id
1 'polypeptide(L)'
;MEEVKEVKNKWLPHLIDAVPTAGQGKRISTYTVALEGWRRGITLKFYRIYDDEYKMKIRYSLSHNGTEHHFSLSMGDYNTDESFEICDDKQLTREYMEKAGVPVPKGKKFLADRSNEEIIDYANSLGYPLALKPVSANGGKGVFANVIDEEALRKALPYVREELEYPDVIIEEHVPGKREFRVIVLGDQVLGAMNRIPANIVGDGVSTIKQLIHMKNEIRKQNPTLQAE
;
A
#
# COMPACT_ATOMS: atom_id res chain seq x y z
N MET A 1 24.02 17.71 -8.46
CA MET A 1 23.38 18.09 -7.19
C MET A 1 21.97 18.54 -7.52
N GLU A 2 20.99 17.64 -7.46
CA GLU A 2 19.59 18.09 -7.42
C GLU A 2 19.36 18.64 -6.01
N GLU A 3 19.03 19.93 -5.92
CA GLU A 3 18.56 20.53 -4.67
C GLU A 3 17.46 19.65 -4.08
N VAL A 4 17.63 19.25 -2.82
CA VAL A 4 16.53 18.70 -2.03
C VAL A 4 15.54 19.84 -1.89
N LYS A 5 14.61 19.95 -2.84
CA LYS A 5 13.47 20.87 -2.72
C LYS A 5 12.83 20.58 -1.38
N GLU A 6 12.83 21.57 -0.51
CA GLU A 6 12.13 21.54 0.75
C GLU A 6 10.68 21.16 0.46
N VAL A 7 10.32 19.90 0.74
CA VAL A 7 8.95 19.44 0.55
C VAL A 7 8.16 20.04 1.70
N LYS A 8 7.73 21.29 1.54
CA LYS A 8 6.73 21.87 2.43
C LYS A 8 5.50 20.97 2.32
N ASN A 9 5.17 20.27 3.40
CA ASN A 9 3.94 19.50 3.50
C ASN A 9 2.78 20.47 3.26
N LYS A 10 2.25 20.49 2.04
CA LYS A 10 1.11 21.36 1.69
C LYS A 10 -0.16 20.69 2.18
N TRP A 11 -0.54 21.02 3.40
CA TRP A 11 -1.92 20.85 3.83
C TRP A 11 -2.82 21.78 3.03
N LEU A 12 -4.07 21.38 2.82
CA LEU A 12 -5.10 22.36 2.47
C LEU A 12 -5.13 23.40 3.60
N PRO A 13 -5.15 24.71 3.31
CA PRO A 13 -5.00 25.75 4.34
C PRO A 13 -5.95 25.59 5.52
N HIS A 14 -7.17 25.11 5.27
CA HIS A 14 -8.21 24.90 6.28
C HIS A 14 -8.08 23.61 7.11
N LEU A 15 -7.12 22.74 6.76
CA LEU A 15 -6.80 21.52 7.52
C LEU A 15 -5.57 21.68 8.41
N ILE A 16 -4.87 22.81 8.32
CA ILE A 16 -3.75 23.13 9.21
C ILE A 16 -4.27 23.14 10.65
N ASP A 17 -3.62 22.34 11.51
CA ASP A 17 -3.96 22.14 12.93
C ASP A 17 -5.39 21.61 13.21
N ALA A 18 -6.11 21.17 12.18
CA ALA A 18 -7.51 20.76 12.30
C ALA A 18 -7.67 19.27 12.69
N VAL A 19 -6.64 18.44 12.45
CA VAL A 19 -6.63 17.03 12.83
C VAL A 19 -5.98 16.87 14.22
N PRO A 20 -6.72 16.40 15.24
CA PRO A 20 -6.17 16.21 16.57
C PRO A 20 -5.06 15.14 16.57
N THR A 21 -4.12 15.19 17.51
CA THR A 21 -3.03 14.21 17.63
C THR A 21 -3.52 12.76 17.64
N ALA A 22 -4.61 12.48 18.34
CA ALA A 22 -5.23 11.15 18.38
C ALA A 22 -5.79 10.66 17.02
N GLY A 23 -5.96 11.59 16.06
CA GLY A 23 -6.36 11.32 14.69
C GLY A 23 -5.20 11.25 13.71
N GLN A 24 -3.95 11.45 14.13
CA GLN A 24 -2.77 11.35 13.26
C GLN A 24 -2.40 9.87 13.01
N GLY A 25 -1.35 9.63 12.21
CA GLY A 25 -0.92 8.30 11.81
C GLY A 25 -1.95 7.58 10.93
N LYS A 26 -2.25 6.32 11.25
CA LYS A 26 -3.16 5.47 10.46
C LYS A 26 -4.61 5.98 10.40
N ARG A 27 -5.00 6.88 11.30
CA ARG A 27 -6.38 7.41 11.41
C ARG A 27 -6.60 8.71 10.65
N ILE A 28 -5.55 9.29 10.10
CA ILE A 28 -5.60 10.63 9.49
C ILE A 28 -6.60 10.73 8.35
N SER A 29 -6.75 9.66 7.56
CA SER A 29 -7.74 9.58 6.49
C SER A 29 -9.17 9.62 7.03
N THR A 30 -9.45 8.90 8.12
CA THR A 30 -10.76 8.91 8.79
C THR A 30 -11.13 10.32 9.23
N TYR A 31 -10.22 10.98 9.96
CA TYR A 31 -10.49 12.31 10.51
C TYR A 31 -10.60 13.36 9.42
N THR A 32 -9.76 13.29 8.37
CA THR A 32 -9.78 14.28 7.29
C THR A 32 -11.09 14.24 6.51
N VAL A 33 -11.59 13.04 6.16
CA VAL A 33 -12.86 12.90 5.43
C VAL A 33 -14.04 13.26 6.31
N ALA A 34 -14.07 12.78 7.56
CA ALA A 34 -15.13 13.09 8.51
C ALA A 34 -15.23 14.61 8.77
N LEU A 35 -14.08 15.26 9.03
CA LEU A 35 -14.00 16.69 9.28
C LEU A 35 -14.46 17.50 8.07
N GLU A 36 -14.02 17.14 6.86
CA GLU A 36 -14.41 17.84 5.64
C GLU A 36 -15.91 17.70 5.38
N GLY A 37 -16.50 16.54 5.62
CA GLY A 37 -17.95 16.33 5.54
C GLY A 37 -18.70 17.26 6.50
N TRP A 38 -18.33 17.25 7.77
CA TRP A 38 -18.93 18.12 8.79
C TRP A 38 -18.79 19.60 8.45
N ARG A 39 -17.61 20.06 8.01
CA ARG A 39 -17.36 21.45 7.59
C ARG A 39 -18.27 21.91 6.44
N ARG A 40 -18.70 20.99 5.57
CA ARG A 40 -19.63 21.25 4.47
C ARG A 40 -21.10 21.21 4.89
N GLY A 41 -21.39 21.04 6.18
CA GLY A 41 -22.75 20.93 6.70
C GLY A 41 -23.38 19.55 6.53
N ILE A 42 -22.58 18.52 6.26
CA ILE A 42 -23.04 17.14 6.22
C ILE A 42 -23.09 16.58 7.65
N THR A 43 -24.18 15.91 8.02
CA THR A 43 -24.34 15.35 9.36
C THR A 43 -23.34 14.23 9.57
N LEU A 44 -22.39 14.42 10.50
CA LEU A 44 -21.37 13.46 10.85
C LEU A 44 -21.76 12.69 12.12
N LYS A 45 -21.65 11.37 12.09
CA LYS A 45 -21.85 10.49 13.25
C LYS A 45 -20.70 9.50 13.36
N PHE A 46 -20.02 9.49 14.50
CA PHE A 46 -19.08 8.42 14.85
C PHE A 46 -19.79 7.30 15.60
N TYR A 47 -19.38 6.06 15.35
CA TYR A 47 -19.90 4.89 16.04
C TYR A 47 -18.82 3.81 16.18
N ARG A 48 -19.05 2.87 17.10
CA ARG A 48 -18.18 1.73 17.33
C ARG A 48 -18.76 0.48 16.70
N ILE A 49 -17.89 -0.36 16.16
CA ILE A 49 -18.17 -1.75 15.83
C ILE A 49 -17.17 -2.64 16.55
N TYR A 50 -17.46 -3.92 16.66
CA TYR A 50 -16.53 -4.91 17.18
C TYR A 50 -16.25 -5.90 16.05
N ASP A 51 -14.99 -6.22 15.80
CA ASP A 51 -14.65 -7.32 14.90
C ASP A 51 -14.91 -8.69 15.55
N ASP A 52 -14.72 -9.77 14.80
CA ASP A 52 -14.98 -11.14 15.27
C ASP A 52 -14.11 -11.54 16.47
N GLU A 53 -13.02 -10.81 16.72
CA GLU A 53 -12.15 -10.97 17.89
C GLU A 53 -12.53 -10.03 19.05
N TYR A 54 -13.71 -9.41 18.99
CA TYR A 54 -14.21 -8.42 19.94
C TYR A 54 -13.31 -7.18 20.09
N LYS A 55 -12.47 -6.87 19.10
CA LYS A 55 -11.67 -5.64 19.11
C LYS A 55 -12.52 -4.49 18.59
N MET A 56 -12.62 -3.44 19.41
CA MET A 56 -13.35 -2.24 19.05
C MET A 56 -12.69 -1.53 17.86
N LYS A 57 -13.49 -1.20 16.84
CA LYS A 57 -13.12 -0.30 15.75
C LYS A 57 -14.03 0.91 15.73
N ILE A 58 -13.45 2.06 15.40
CA ILE A 58 -14.19 3.29 15.15
C ILE A 58 -14.59 3.32 13.67
N ARG A 59 -15.83 3.72 13.41
CA ARG A 59 -16.41 4.01 12.10
C ARG A 59 -17.11 5.35 12.15
N TYR A 60 -17.46 5.89 10.99
CA TYR A 60 -18.28 7.09 10.91
C TYR A 60 -19.23 7.00 9.72
N SER A 61 -20.30 7.78 9.80
CA SER A 61 -21.22 8.00 8.70
C SER A 61 -21.40 9.48 8.42
N LEU A 62 -21.71 9.78 7.17
CA LEU A 62 -22.03 11.11 6.67
C LEU A 62 -23.44 11.06 6.08
N SER A 63 -24.34 11.92 6.57
CA SER A 63 -25.73 11.98 6.11
C SER A 63 -26.13 13.37 5.60
N HIS A 64 -26.79 13.39 4.44
CA HIS A 64 -27.32 14.59 3.81
C HIS A 64 -28.60 14.25 3.05
N ASN A 65 -29.64 15.09 3.17
CA ASN A 65 -30.93 14.95 2.48
C ASN A 65 -31.58 13.55 2.57
N GLY A 66 -31.48 12.90 3.74
CA GLY A 66 -32.09 11.59 3.98
C GLY A 66 -31.28 10.39 3.46
N THR A 67 -30.14 10.62 2.83
CA THR A 67 -29.16 9.58 2.49
C THR A 67 -28.07 9.55 3.55
N GLU A 68 -27.65 8.36 4.00
CA GLU A 68 -26.55 8.16 4.93
C GLU A 68 -25.55 7.20 4.29
N HIS A 69 -24.27 7.56 4.33
CA HIS A 69 -23.17 6.75 3.84
C HIS A 69 -22.24 6.35 4.97
N HIS A 70 -21.81 5.09 4.99
CA HIS A 70 -20.94 4.53 6.02
C HIS A 70 -19.50 4.39 5.53
N PHE A 71 -18.54 4.67 6.43
CA PHE A 71 -17.13 4.70 6.09
C PHE A 71 -16.26 3.87 7.03
N SER A 72 -15.31 3.15 6.43
CA SER A 72 -14.15 2.53 7.08
C SER A 72 -12.88 3.23 6.60
N LEU A 73 -12.22 3.97 7.49
CA LEU A 73 -11.11 4.87 7.11
C LEU A 73 -11.56 5.89 6.04
N SER A 74 -10.94 5.89 4.87
CA SER A 74 -11.34 6.72 3.71
C SER A 74 -12.28 6.00 2.75
N MET A 75 -12.67 4.76 3.04
CA MET A 75 -13.45 3.91 2.15
C MET A 75 -14.93 4.02 2.50
N GLY A 76 -15.73 4.53 1.57
CA GLY A 76 -17.20 4.58 1.67
C GLY A 76 -17.86 3.33 1.12
N ASP A 77 -19.17 3.20 1.37
CA ASP A 77 -20.03 2.08 0.99
C ASP A 77 -20.27 1.88 -0.51
N TYR A 78 -19.77 2.78 -1.37
CA TYR A 78 -19.68 2.53 -2.82
C TYR A 78 -18.61 1.50 -3.19
N ASN A 79 -17.66 1.19 -2.28
CA ASN A 79 -16.76 0.07 -2.46
C ASN A 79 -17.48 -1.20 -1.98
N THR A 80 -17.90 -2.06 -2.91
CA THR A 80 -18.61 -3.30 -2.60
C THR A 80 -17.68 -4.33 -1.98
N ASP A 81 -18.24 -5.29 -1.23
CA ASP A 81 -17.48 -6.41 -0.68
C ASP A 81 -16.74 -7.20 -1.78
N GLU A 82 -17.38 -7.39 -2.94
CA GLU A 82 -16.74 -7.98 -4.12
C GLU A 82 -15.49 -7.21 -4.57
N SER A 83 -15.55 -5.86 -4.57
CA SER A 83 -14.39 -5.04 -4.94
C SER A 83 -13.23 -5.21 -3.95
N PHE A 84 -13.53 -5.38 -2.66
CA PHE A 84 -12.54 -5.66 -1.63
C PHE A 84 -11.91 -7.04 -1.82
N GLU A 85 -12.71 -8.07 -2.04
CA GLU A 85 -12.23 -9.44 -2.28
C GLU A 85 -11.32 -9.50 -3.51
N ILE A 86 -11.71 -8.82 -4.60
CA ILE A 86 -10.89 -8.73 -5.82
C ILE A 86 -9.55 -8.05 -5.53
N CYS A 87 -9.55 -6.93 -4.79
CA CYS A 87 -8.34 -6.16 -4.50
C CYS A 87 -7.41 -6.83 -3.49
N ASP A 88 -7.93 -7.67 -2.59
CA ASP A 88 -7.14 -8.39 -1.59
C ASP A 88 -6.41 -9.61 -2.20
N ASP A 89 -7.02 -10.29 -3.19
CA ASP A 89 -6.35 -11.34 -3.97
C ASP A 89 -5.61 -10.77 -5.20
N LYS A 90 -4.28 -10.75 -5.12
CA LYS A 90 -3.39 -10.27 -6.20
C LYS A 90 -3.60 -10.99 -7.53
N GLN A 91 -3.91 -12.29 -7.52
CA GLN A 91 -4.18 -13.04 -8.74
C GLN A 91 -5.53 -12.61 -9.33
N LEU A 92 -6.57 -12.50 -8.50
CA LEU A 92 -7.89 -12.10 -8.98
C LEU A 92 -7.84 -10.68 -9.57
N THR A 93 -7.19 -9.74 -8.87
CA THR A 93 -6.91 -8.39 -9.40
C THR A 93 -6.25 -8.46 -10.78
N ARG A 94 -5.20 -9.28 -10.95
CA ARG A 94 -4.49 -9.43 -12.23
C ARG A 94 -5.43 -9.90 -13.34
N GLU A 95 -6.25 -10.92 -13.09
CA GLU A 95 -7.19 -11.47 -14.07
C GLU A 95 -8.26 -10.43 -14.50
N TYR A 96 -8.77 -9.64 -13.56
CA TYR A 96 -9.70 -8.55 -13.90
C TYR A 96 -9.03 -7.46 -14.74
N MET A 97 -7.80 -7.09 -14.41
CA MET A 97 -7.01 -6.11 -15.17
C MET A 97 -6.71 -6.61 -16.59
N GLU A 98 -6.32 -7.87 -16.76
CA GLU A 98 -6.11 -8.49 -18.08
C GLU A 98 -7.38 -8.48 -18.92
N LYS A 99 -8.52 -8.89 -18.35
CA LYS A 99 -9.83 -8.88 -19.03
C LYS A 99 -10.24 -7.46 -19.45
N ALA A 100 -9.86 -6.45 -18.68
CA ALA A 100 -10.09 -5.05 -19.00
C ALA A 100 -9.06 -4.46 -19.99
N GLY A 101 -8.07 -5.24 -20.46
CA GLY A 101 -7.04 -4.78 -21.38
C GLY A 101 -5.94 -3.93 -20.72
N VAL A 102 -5.87 -3.93 -19.39
CA VAL A 102 -4.79 -3.25 -18.65
C VAL A 102 -3.54 -4.13 -18.68
N PRO A 103 -2.37 -3.60 -19.11
CA PRO A 103 -1.13 -4.36 -19.09
C PRO A 103 -0.74 -4.74 -17.66
N VAL A 104 -0.48 -6.03 -17.44
CA VAL A 104 0.01 -6.57 -16.18
C VAL A 104 1.22 -7.47 -16.42
N PRO A 105 2.11 -7.66 -15.43
CA PRO A 105 3.22 -8.60 -15.54
C PRO A 105 2.67 -10.03 -15.71
N LYS A 106 3.25 -10.81 -16.62
CA LYS A 106 2.89 -12.23 -16.74
C LYS A 106 3.38 -12.97 -15.52
N GLY A 107 2.56 -13.84 -14.98
CA GLY A 107 2.88 -14.53 -13.74
C GLY A 107 1.83 -15.53 -13.32
N LYS A 108 2.14 -16.27 -12.26
CA LYS A 108 1.29 -17.34 -11.74
C LYS A 108 1.41 -17.45 -10.22
N LYS A 109 0.27 -17.74 -9.58
CA LYS A 109 0.15 -18.12 -8.16
C LYS A 109 0.45 -19.62 -7.99
N PHE A 110 1.19 -19.93 -6.93
CA PHE A 110 1.48 -21.28 -6.48
C PHE A 110 0.99 -21.41 -5.04
N LEU A 111 0.21 -22.46 -4.80
CA LEU A 111 -0.31 -22.78 -3.47
C LEU A 111 0.72 -23.58 -2.67
N ALA A 112 0.50 -23.66 -1.36
CA ALA A 112 1.31 -24.39 -0.39
C ALA A 112 1.66 -25.83 -0.82
N ASP A 113 0.77 -26.51 -1.54
CA ASP A 113 0.93 -27.91 -1.97
C ASP A 113 1.91 -28.09 -3.14
N ARG A 114 2.36 -27.00 -3.79
CA ARG A 114 3.33 -27.05 -4.89
C ARG A 114 4.76 -27.05 -4.36
N SER A 115 5.61 -27.86 -4.98
CA SER A 115 7.03 -27.95 -4.59
C SER A 115 7.82 -26.70 -5.02
N ASN A 116 8.96 -26.43 -4.39
CA ASN A 116 9.83 -25.34 -4.81
C ASN A 116 10.38 -25.60 -6.22
N GLU A 117 10.62 -26.86 -6.57
CA GLU A 117 11.08 -27.31 -7.89
C GLU A 117 10.08 -26.96 -8.99
N GLU A 118 8.78 -27.23 -8.79
CA GLU A 118 7.74 -26.85 -9.75
C GLU A 118 7.67 -25.32 -9.98
N ILE A 119 7.89 -24.54 -8.92
CA ILE A 119 7.91 -23.07 -9.00
C ILE A 119 9.14 -22.60 -9.79
N ILE A 120 10.29 -23.23 -9.58
CA ILE A 120 11.55 -22.93 -10.28
C ILE A 120 11.46 -23.32 -11.76
N ASP A 121 10.87 -24.47 -12.09
CA ASP A 121 10.66 -24.88 -13.48
C ASP A 121 9.77 -23.89 -14.23
N TYR A 122 8.71 -23.40 -13.59
CA TYR A 122 7.91 -22.33 -14.14
C TYR A 122 8.71 -21.03 -14.31
N ALA A 123 9.49 -20.64 -13.30
CA ALA A 123 10.35 -19.45 -13.38
C ALA A 123 11.34 -19.53 -14.56
N ASN A 124 11.97 -20.69 -14.74
CA ASN A 124 12.85 -20.96 -15.87
C ASN A 124 12.13 -20.87 -17.22
N SER A 125 10.88 -21.34 -17.30
CA SER A 125 10.06 -21.22 -18.51
C SER A 125 9.62 -19.79 -18.82
N LEU A 126 9.43 -18.95 -17.79
CA LEU A 126 9.02 -17.55 -17.93
C LEU A 126 10.22 -16.65 -18.27
N GLY A 127 11.40 -16.97 -17.75
CA GLY A 127 12.65 -16.25 -17.97
C GLY A 127 12.89 -15.12 -16.95
N TYR A 128 14.16 -14.88 -16.64
CA TYR A 128 14.61 -13.87 -15.68
C TYR A 128 14.86 -12.50 -16.35
N PRO A 129 14.72 -11.38 -15.62
CA PRO A 129 14.45 -11.26 -14.18
C PRO A 129 12.97 -11.39 -13.80
N LEU A 130 12.74 -11.87 -12.57
CA LEU A 130 11.42 -12.15 -12.00
C LEU A 130 11.19 -11.40 -10.68
N ALA A 131 9.95 -11.40 -10.21
CA ALA A 131 9.57 -11.03 -8.86
C ALA A 131 8.92 -12.22 -8.15
N LEU A 132 9.36 -12.48 -6.91
CA LEU A 132 8.72 -13.40 -5.97
C LEU A 132 7.93 -12.59 -4.94
N LYS A 133 6.64 -12.91 -4.78
CA LYS A 133 5.75 -12.20 -3.86
C LYS A 133 4.86 -13.19 -3.10
N PRO A 134 4.65 -13.01 -1.79
CA PRO A 134 3.58 -13.73 -1.10
C PRO A 134 2.20 -13.23 -1.55
N VAL A 135 1.24 -14.15 -1.62
CA VAL A 135 -0.14 -13.84 -2.05
C VAL A 135 -0.81 -12.87 -1.07
N SER A 136 -0.72 -13.12 0.23
CA SER A 136 -1.49 -12.41 1.27
C SER A 136 -0.68 -11.41 2.11
N ALA A 137 0.57 -11.09 1.75
CA ALA A 137 1.34 -10.10 2.52
C ALA A 137 1.11 -8.65 2.06
N ASN A 138 1.18 -7.76 3.05
CA ASN A 138 1.08 -6.31 2.91
C ASN A 138 2.43 -5.62 3.17
N GLY A 139 2.59 -4.40 2.64
CA GLY A 139 3.76 -3.56 2.94
C GLY A 139 5.08 -4.01 2.33
N GLY A 140 5.07 -4.99 1.40
CA GLY A 140 6.27 -5.49 0.73
C GLY A 140 7.07 -6.53 1.52
N LYS A 141 6.55 -7.01 2.66
CA LYS A 141 7.18 -8.11 3.41
C LYS A 141 7.21 -9.37 2.55
N GLY A 142 8.37 -10.02 2.47
CA GLY A 142 8.57 -11.24 1.65
C GLY A 142 8.60 -10.99 0.14
N VAL A 143 8.60 -9.73 -0.32
CA VAL A 143 8.69 -9.40 -1.74
C VAL A 143 10.16 -9.32 -2.14
N PHE A 144 10.57 -10.19 -3.06
CA PHE A 144 11.86 -10.13 -3.75
C PHE A 144 11.61 -9.61 -5.17
N ALA A 145 11.92 -8.34 -5.38
CA ALA A 145 11.91 -7.76 -6.72
C ALA A 145 13.26 -8.03 -7.41
N ASN A 146 13.23 -8.19 -8.73
CA ASN A 146 14.43 -8.35 -9.56
C ASN A 146 15.30 -9.55 -9.13
N VAL A 147 14.66 -10.72 -8.97
CA VAL A 147 15.34 -12.02 -8.89
C VAL A 147 15.95 -12.29 -10.27
N ILE A 148 17.28 -12.29 -10.37
CA ILE A 148 17.97 -12.25 -11.66
C ILE A 148 18.32 -13.63 -12.23
N ASP A 149 18.27 -14.68 -11.41
CA ASP A 149 18.61 -16.05 -11.80
C ASP A 149 17.96 -17.10 -10.87
N GLU A 150 18.11 -18.36 -11.25
CA GLU A 150 17.62 -19.52 -10.49
C GLU A 150 18.28 -19.63 -9.12
N GLU A 151 19.56 -19.31 -9.00
CA GLU A 151 20.29 -19.40 -7.73
C GLU A 151 19.68 -18.45 -6.68
N ALA A 152 19.40 -17.21 -7.08
CA ALA A 152 18.72 -16.23 -6.25
C ALA A 152 17.31 -16.70 -5.87
N LEU A 153 16.56 -17.28 -6.83
CA LEU A 153 15.21 -17.80 -6.55
C LEU A 153 15.23 -18.96 -5.56
N ARG A 154 16.17 -19.90 -5.71
CA ARG A 154 16.37 -21.05 -4.80
C ARG A 154 16.65 -20.64 -3.37
N LYS A 155 17.30 -19.49 -3.17
CA LYS A 155 17.52 -18.91 -1.82
C LYS A 155 16.29 -18.19 -1.31
N ALA A 156 15.58 -17.46 -2.17
CA ALA A 156 14.45 -16.63 -1.75
C ALA A 156 13.18 -17.45 -1.44
N LEU A 157 12.93 -18.55 -2.15
CA LEU A 157 11.71 -19.36 -1.98
C LEU A 157 11.56 -19.95 -0.56
N PRO A 158 12.55 -20.69 0.00
CA PRO A 158 12.44 -21.22 1.37
C PRO A 158 12.31 -20.10 2.39
N TYR A 159 13.04 -19.00 2.23
CA TYR A 159 12.93 -17.85 3.11
C TYR A 159 11.50 -17.28 3.14
N VAL A 160 10.84 -17.12 1.98
CA VAL A 160 9.47 -16.60 1.94
C VAL A 160 8.45 -17.62 2.44
N ARG A 161 8.55 -18.88 1.99
CA ARG A 161 7.53 -19.90 2.26
C ARG A 161 7.62 -20.50 3.65
N GLU A 162 8.82 -20.70 4.15
CA GLU A 162 9.10 -21.40 5.41
C GLU A 162 9.45 -20.42 6.52
N GLU A 163 10.49 -19.59 6.35
CA GLU A 163 10.94 -18.68 7.43
C GLU A 163 9.95 -17.54 7.70
N LEU A 164 9.33 -16.98 6.65
CA LEU A 164 8.31 -15.95 6.78
C LEU A 164 6.88 -16.51 6.86
N GLU A 165 6.72 -17.82 6.77
CA GLU A 165 5.44 -18.54 6.84
C GLU A 165 4.39 -18.03 5.81
N TYR A 166 4.85 -17.70 4.60
CA TYR A 166 3.96 -17.37 3.47
C TYR A 166 3.97 -18.50 2.43
N PRO A 167 3.23 -19.61 2.66
CA PRO A 167 3.34 -20.81 1.84
C PRO A 167 2.84 -20.62 0.40
N ASP A 168 1.93 -19.67 0.20
CA ASP A 168 1.37 -19.29 -1.09
C ASP A 168 2.13 -18.09 -1.69
N VAL A 169 2.66 -18.28 -2.89
CA VAL A 169 3.52 -17.30 -3.57
C VAL A 169 3.11 -17.04 -5.00
N ILE A 170 3.58 -15.94 -5.55
CA ILE A 170 3.43 -15.54 -6.94
C ILE A 170 4.82 -15.36 -7.53
N ILE A 171 5.03 -15.96 -8.70
CA ILE A 171 6.17 -15.69 -9.58
C ILE A 171 5.67 -14.93 -10.80
N GLU A 172 6.22 -13.76 -11.05
CA GLU A 172 5.84 -12.91 -12.18
C GLU A 172 7.06 -12.18 -12.79
N GLU A 173 6.90 -11.67 -14.00
CA GLU A 173 7.90 -10.85 -14.68
C GLU A 173 8.31 -9.64 -13.81
N HIS A 174 9.62 -9.39 -13.72
CA HIS A 174 10.07 -8.13 -13.16
C HIS A 174 9.87 -7.00 -14.18
N VAL A 175 9.03 -6.03 -13.85
CA VAL A 175 8.86 -4.82 -14.67
C VAL A 175 9.95 -3.80 -14.30
N PRO A 176 10.90 -3.49 -15.21
CA PRO A 176 11.93 -2.50 -14.94
C PRO A 176 11.34 -1.09 -14.98
N GLY A 177 11.83 -0.20 -14.12
CA GLY A 177 11.38 1.18 -14.12
C GLY A 177 12.15 2.06 -13.13
N LYS A 178 12.35 3.33 -13.49
CA LYS A 178 12.95 4.34 -12.59
C LYS A 178 11.92 5.00 -11.67
N ARG A 179 10.62 4.83 -11.96
CA ARG A 179 9.51 5.51 -11.29
C ARG A 179 8.40 4.52 -11.01
N GLU A 180 7.83 4.60 -9.81
CA GLU A 180 6.67 3.83 -9.37
C GLU A 180 5.59 4.85 -9.03
N PHE A 181 4.43 4.79 -9.71
CA PHE A 181 3.35 5.73 -9.45
C PHE A 181 2.24 5.07 -8.64
N ARG A 182 1.77 5.75 -7.60
CA ARG A 182 0.48 5.46 -6.96
C ARG A 182 -0.54 6.43 -7.51
N VAL A 183 -1.56 5.89 -8.17
CA VAL A 183 -2.66 6.65 -8.76
C VAL A 183 -3.86 6.57 -7.82
N ILE A 184 -4.54 7.69 -7.59
CA ILE A 184 -5.77 7.76 -6.81
C ILE A 184 -6.92 7.98 -7.80
N VAL A 185 -7.86 7.05 -7.81
CA VAL A 185 -9.06 7.08 -8.66
C VAL A 185 -10.28 7.21 -7.75
N LEU A 186 -11.23 8.06 -8.13
CA LEU A 186 -12.53 8.20 -7.47
C LEU A 186 -13.62 8.17 -8.54
N GLY A 187 -14.49 7.16 -8.48
CA GLY A 187 -15.45 6.90 -9.55
C GLY A 187 -14.73 6.62 -10.87
N ASP A 188 -15.05 7.41 -11.88
CA ASP A 188 -14.48 7.35 -13.23
C ASP A 188 -13.31 8.32 -13.46
N GLN A 189 -12.84 9.02 -12.40
CA GLN A 189 -11.84 10.07 -12.52
C GLN A 189 -10.53 9.76 -11.78
N VAL A 190 -9.41 10.01 -12.46
CA VAL A 190 -8.09 10.06 -11.84
C VAL A 190 -7.95 11.41 -11.11
N LEU A 191 -7.91 11.36 -9.77
CA LEU A 191 -7.74 12.57 -8.95
C LEU A 191 -6.29 13.04 -8.91
N GLY A 192 -5.34 12.12 -9.03
CA GLY A 192 -3.92 12.43 -9.04
C GLY A 192 -3.03 11.20 -9.00
N ALA A 193 -1.74 11.43 -9.17
CA ALA A 193 -0.71 10.41 -9.08
C ALA A 193 0.50 10.92 -8.29
N MET A 194 1.11 10.03 -7.51
CA MET A 194 2.31 10.32 -6.73
C MET A 194 3.43 9.35 -7.12
N ASN A 195 4.59 9.88 -7.49
CA ASN A 195 5.78 9.06 -7.68
C ASN A 195 6.32 8.63 -6.31
N ARG A 196 6.51 7.33 -6.11
CA ARG A 196 7.09 6.76 -4.90
C ARG A 196 8.59 6.63 -5.09
N ILE A 197 9.32 7.19 -4.14
CA ILE A 197 10.78 7.08 -4.07
C ILE A 197 11.09 6.06 -2.96
N PRO A 198 11.87 5.00 -3.25
CA PRO A 198 12.32 4.05 -2.24
C PRO A 198 13.04 4.74 -1.07
N ALA A 199 13.07 4.10 0.10
CA ALA A 199 13.78 4.63 1.25
C ALA A 199 15.26 4.88 0.89
N ASN A 200 15.70 6.13 1.02
CA ASN A 200 17.04 6.56 0.64
C ASN A 200 17.59 7.59 1.62
N ILE A 201 18.90 7.83 1.58
CA ILE A 201 19.57 9.00 2.18
C ILE A 201 20.44 9.66 1.11
N VAL A 202 20.81 10.92 1.31
CA VAL A 202 21.76 11.64 0.45
C VAL A 202 23.00 11.93 1.28
N GLY A 203 24.17 11.50 0.80
CA GLY A 203 25.43 11.77 1.46
C GLY A 203 25.76 13.25 1.42
N ASP A 204 26.14 13.82 2.55
CA ASP A 204 26.60 15.20 2.70
C ASP A 204 28.14 15.32 2.74
N GLY A 205 28.85 14.19 2.65
CA GLY A 205 30.31 14.10 2.73
C GLY A 205 30.89 14.20 4.14
N VAL A 206 30.05 14.33 5.18
CA VAL A 206 30.49 14.55 6.57
C VAL A 206 29.82 13.58 7.55
N SER A 207 28.52 13.38 7.43
CA SER A 207 27.71 12.55 8.32
C SER A 207 27.79 11.07 7.97
N THR A 208 27.77 10.22 9.00
CA THR A 208 27.62 8.77 8.83
C THR A 208 26.22 8.40 8.30
N ILE A 209 26.08 7.23 7.68
CA ILE A 209 24.79 6.66 7.23
C ILE A 209 23.75 6.70 8.36
N LYS A 210 24.15 6.31 9.58
CA LYS A 210 23.24 6.29 10.75
C LYS A 210 22.74 7.69 11.10
N GLN A 211 23.61 8.70 11.06
CA GLN A 211 23.23 10.09 11.32
C GLN A 211 22.27 10.61 10.23
N LEU A 212 22.56 10.35 8.95
CA LEU A 212 21.70 10.75 7.84
C LEU A 212 20.30 10.10 7.92
N ILE A 213 20.23 8.83 8.30
CA ILE A 213 18.95 8.15 8.57
C ILE A 213 18.20 8.84 9.70
N HIS A 214 18.87 9.13 10.81
CA HIS A 214 18.26 9.79 11.95
C HIS A 214 17.71 11.17 11.58
N MET A 215 18.51 12.00 10.90
CA MET A 215 18.09 13.32 10.41
C MET A 215 16.87 13.24 9.48
N LYS A 216 16.89 12.31 8.51
CA LYS A 216 15.74 12.11 7.62
C LYS A 216 14.49 11.66 8.37
N ASN A 217 14.64 10.81 9.38
CA ASN A 217 13.52 10.36 10.21
C ASN A 217 12.93 11.48 11.06
N GLU A 218 13.74 12.41 11.60
CA GLU A 218 13.22 13.59 12.31
C GLU A 218 12.36 14.47 11.40
N ILE A 219 12.77 14.67 10.14
CA ILE A 219 11.94 15.37 9.15
C ILE A 219 10.64 14.59 8.88
N ARG A 220 10.72 13.26 8.74
CA ARG A 220 9.54 12.42 8.50
C ARG A 220 8.53 12.46 9.64
N LYS A 221 8.96 12.59 10.90
CA LYS A 221 8.06 12.74 12.07
C LYS A 221 7.21 14.01 12.00
N GLN A 222 7.63 15.02 11.24
CA GLN A 222 6.80 16.22 11.01
C GLN A 222 5.62 15.95 10.06
N ASN A 223 5.64 14.83 9.31
CA ASN A 223 4.51 14.43 8.48
C ASN A 223 3.48 13.68 9.34
N PRO A 224 2.25 14.19 9.50
CA PRO A 224 1.26 13.57 10.40
C PRO A 224 0.77 12.18 9.96
N THR A 225 1.01 11.79 8.70
CA THR A 225 0.76 10.41 8.22
C THR A 225 1.90 9.44 8.57
N LEU A 226 3.12 9.95 8.77
CA LEU A 226 4.36 9.18 8.96
C LEU A 226 4.91 9.27 10.38
N GLN A 227 4.19 9.93 11.29
CA GLN A 227 4.41 9.76 12.72
C GLN A 227 4.18 8.29 13.04
N ALA A 228 5.27 7.55 13.19
CA ALA A 228 5.24 6.20 13.72
C ALA A 228 4.76 6.27 15.18
N GLU A 229 3.86 5.36 15.55
CA GLU A 229 3.76 4.92 16.94
C GLU A 229 5.01 4.10 17.30
#